data_AF-A0A368B9Z6-F1
#
_entry.id   AF-A0A368B9Z6-F1
#
_cell.length_a   1.000
_cell.length_b   1.000
_cell.length_c   1.000
_cell.angle_alpha   90.00
_cell.angle_beta   90.00
_cell.angle_gamma   90.00
#
_symmetry.space_group_name_H-M   'P 1'
#
loop_
_entity.id
_entity.type
_entity.pdbx_description
1 polymer ?
#
loop_
_entity_poly.entity_id
_entity_poly.type
_entity_poly.pdbx_seq_one_letter_code
_entity_poly.pdbx_strand_id
1 'polypeptide(L)'
;MIKKIEIFAFTLIATCSISSAKEADDPTSSQLPNGDLLITNFEQRDLGRMRAWGWQFQGDSFNREFRLGTSKLRARVGRYEGKWFLTTVTENPKSTGTLTSPSFKIERPYVSFFLSGGSSPTMLQANLIIEGKVVRTANGNDSDIFKQVSFDVQSFQNKEARFQVVDKATSMWGHINLDQIVQTSKPKGKTISTAPLINKANSGFAQLIDTGKRILGPFNLKEGKVINTNNETTSLENTLSINTNNPVALPSNADFVRFKNGEVWFCTISGIENQKITIQTRFAGTQSLPLSQISMLEFNKKEMSPENGNQPGTLYRSEGEPIPGKLIWIRQKDIAIESPLGIIPIPRQGVRRFVVSNENLQQIKNLDELSLTDGTKVMGNITIEEGGDHFSMIHPIVGKLRFPINNVHSLKRNPKNVVWLSDLIAKEYKAAGPIIPPPAPKSLKPSELALNALKINPTSKITYEVPKLGDGKIIFRSTIVPSVGNRGSATASLVSVEKNIVKNIDPKSKGQLIQINIESGSVLELEVNFQGRLIFPCAVELRDAHFVSLSTNKENTQPRT
;
A
#
# COMPACT_ATOMS: atom_id res chain seq x y z
N MET A 1 9.13 -21.72 94.66
CA MET A 1 7.91 -21.04 95.15
C MET A 1 8.10 -19.54 95.01
N ILE A 2 7.17 -18.86 94.31
CA ILE A 2 6.86 -17.41 94.41
C ILE A 2 8.00 -16.49 93.86
N LYS A 3 7.81 -15.50 92.95
CA LYS A 3 6.68 -14.63 92.59
C LYS A 3 6.90 -14.09 91.17
N LYS A 4 5.80 -13.94 90.41
CA LYS A 4 5.68 -13.02 89.26
C LYS A 4 5.68 -11.57 89.77
N ILE A 5 6.37 -10.66 89.07
CA ILE A 5 6.02 -9.24 88.96
C ILE A 5 6.29 -8.82 87.51
N GLU A 6 5.28 -8.25 86.85
CA GLU A 6 5.39 -7.53 85.57
C GLU A 6 5.61 -6.05 85.83
N ILE A 7 6.48 -5.39 85.05
CA ILE A 7 6.45 -3.93 84.81
C ILE A 7 6.80 -3.66 83.34
N PHE A 8 5.95 -2.86 82.70
CA PHE A 8 6.05 -2.40 81.31
C PHE A 8 7.22 -1.45 81.06
N ALA A 9 7.87 -1.58 79.90
CA ALA A 9 8.68 -0.52 79.30
C ALA A 9 8.30 -0.35 77.82
N PHE A 10 7.68 0.80 77.50
CA PHE A 10 7.44 1.24 76.13
C PHE A 10 8.77 1.49 75.42
N THR A 11 9.04 0.77 74.33
CA THR A 11 10.19 1.04 73.46
C THR A 11 9.66 1.60 72.14
N LEU A 12 9.92 2.88 71.90
CA LEU A 12 9.63 3.57 70.64
C LEU A 12 10.63 3.06 69.58
N ILE A 13 10.18 2.22 68.65
CA ILE A 13 11.00 1.77 67.52
C ILE A 13 10.90 2.82 66.42
N ALA A 14 11.94 3.63 66.26
CA ALA A 14 12.12 4.45 65.07
C ALA A 14 12.53 3.56 63.89
N THR A 15 11.56 3.19 63.05
CA THR A 15 11.84 2.54 61.77
C THR A 15 12.37 3.57 60.78
N CYS A 16 13.68 3.56 60.56
CA CYS A 16 14.31 4.34 59.50
C CYS A 16 14.13 3.58 58.17
N SER A 17 13.17 4.05 57.36
CA SER A 17 12.96 3.55 55.99
C SER A 17 14.03 4.13 55.07
N ILE A 18 14.93 3.29 54.57
CA ILE A 18 15.87 3.65 53.50
C ILE A 18 15.09 3.62 52.18
N SER A 19 14.59 4.77 51.72
CA SER A 19 14.08 4.92 50.35
C SER A 19 15.26 5.15 49.40
N SER A 20 15.26 4.42 48.28
CA SER A 20 16.25 4.56 47.22
C SER A 20 16.07 5.90 46.53
N ALA A 21 17.18 6.57 46.14
CA ALA A 21 17.17 7.84 45.40
C ALA A 21 16.38 7.82 44.07
N LYS A 22 15.86 6.66 43.65
CA LYS A 22 14.96 6.47 42.51
C LYS A 22 13.53 6.97 42.74
N GLU A 23 13.06 7.00 44.00
CA GLU A 23 11.66 7.33 44.34
C GLU A 23 11.44 8.81 44.69
N ALA A 24 12.49 9.54 45.10
CA ALA A 24 12.35 10.88 45.66
C ALA A 24 12.10 12.01 44.65
N ASP A 25 12.26 11.75 43.35
CA ASP A 25 12.26 12.79 42.29
C ASP A 25 11.44 12.39 41.04
N ASP A 26 10.65 11.30 41.06
CA ASP A 26 9.88 10.83 39.90
C ASP A 26 8.60 11.69 39.66
N PRO A 27 8.51 12.46 38.56
CA PRO A 27 7.32 13.27 38.26
C PRO A 27 6.13 12.44 37.75
N THR A 28 6.31 11.15 37.41
CA THR A 28 5.35 10.36 36.61
C THR A 28 4.06 9.96 37.35
N SER A 29 3.78 10.55 38.52
CA SER A 29 2.52 10.41 39.24
C SER A 29 2.24 11.57 40.22
N SER A 30 3.01 12.67 40.15
CA SER A 30 2.75 13.82 41.02
C SER A 30 1.48 14.54 40.58
N GLN A 31 0.51 14.66 41.49
CA GLN A 31 -0.68 15.45 41.25
C GLN A 31 -0.32 16.94 41.25
N LEU A 32 -0.57 17.62 40.14
CA LEU A 32 -0.43 19.06 40.03
C LEU A 32 -1.49 19.77 40.89
N PRO A 33 -1.28 21.06 41.28
CA PRO A 33 -2.24 21.80 42.11
C PRO A 33 -3.67 21.89 41.55
N ASN A 34 -3.82 21.72 40.23
CA ASN A 34 -5.10 21.72 39.53
C ASN A 34 -5.78 20.34 39.47
N GLY A 35 -5.18 19.31 40.07
CA GLY A 35 -5.70 17.94 40.13
C GLY A 35 -5.28 17.03 38.97
N ASP A 36 -4.52 17.53 38.00
CA ASP A 36 -3.97 16.74 36.89
C ASP A 36 -2.83 15.83 37.36
N LEU A 37 -2.65 14.68 36.71
CA LEU A 37 -1.55 13.77 36.99
C LEU A 37 -0.40 14.03 36.01
N LEU A 38 0.78 14.40 36.51
CA LEU A 38 1.93 14.67 35.67
C LEU A 38 2.52 13.36 35.11
N ILE A 39 2.82 13.36 33.80
CA ILE A 39 3.64 12.30 33.16
C ILE A 39 5.06 12.84 32.95
N THR A 40 5.20 14.02 32.34
CA THR A 40 6.49 14.73 32.25
C THR A 40 6.28 16.20 31.91
N ASN A 41 7.18 17.05 32.37
CA ASN A 41 7.23 18.49 32.08
C ASN A 41 8.55 18.94 31.45
N PHE A 42 9.49 18.02 31.19
CA PHE A 42 10.82 18.35 30.64
C PHE A 42 11.66 19.35 31.45
N GLU A 43 11.37 19.49 32.74
CA GLU A 43 12.09 20.39 33.67
C GLU A 43 13.37 19.76 34.26
N GLN A 44 13.78 18.61 33.73
CA GLN A 44 14.96 17.89 34.22
C GLN A 44 16.24 18.54 33.72
N ARG A 45 17.22 18.70 34.63
CA ARG A 45 18.47 19.42 34.38
C ARG A 45 19.43 18.70 33.44
N ASP A 46 19.36 17.36 33.43
CA ASP A 46 20.20 16.50 32.60
C ASP A 46 19.36 15.36 31.99
N LEU A 47 19.72 14.92 30.78
CA LEU A 47 19.09 13.77 30.14
C LEU A 47 19.41 12.44 30.84
N GLY A 48 20.43 12.40 31.70
CA GLY A 48 20.80 11.24 32.51
C GLY A 48 19.67 10.84 33.46
N ARG A 49 19.04 11.82 34.13
CA ARG A 49 17.86 11.63 34.97
C ARG A 49 16.68 11.05 34.20
N MET A 50 16.39 11.57 33.00
CA MET A 50 15.32 11.01 32.17
C MET A 50 15.56 9.55 31.81
N ARG A 51 16.81 9.21 31.43
CA ARG A 51 17.20 7.82 31.15
C ARG A 51 17.08 6.94 32.40
N ALA A 52 17.47 7.45 33.57
CA ALA A 52 17.34 6.73 34.83
C ALA A 52 15.88 6.43 35.20
N TRP A 53 14.94 7.28 34.80
CA TRP A 53 13.49 7.07 34.91
C TRP A 53 12.90 6.18 33.80
N GLY A 54 13.73 5.63 32.92
CA GLY A 54 13.30 4.67 31.90
C GLY A 54 12.82 5.29 30.59
N TRP A 55 13.08 6.58 30.34
CA TRP A 55 12.90 7.14 29.00
C TRP A 55 13.93 6.57 28.03
N GLN A 56 13.44 6.16 26.87
CA GLN A 56 14.24 5.56 25.81
C GLN A 56 14.47 6.57 24.70
N PHE A 57 15.73 6.83 24.41
CA PHE A 57 16.18 7.75 23.36
C PHE A 57 16.75 6.93 22.21
N GLN A 58 16.34 7.22 20.98
CA GLN A 58 16.93 6.66 19.76
C GLN A 58 17.25 7.80 18.80
N GLY A 59 18.39 7.70 18.11
CA GLY A 59 18.87 8.72 17.17
C GLY A 59 19.39 9.98 17.86
N ASP A 60 19.64 11.00 17.05
CA ASP A 60 20.40 12.19 17.46
C ASP A 60 19.50 13.38 17.82
N SER A 61 18.26 13.42 17.32
CA SER A 61 17.36 14.57 17.47
C SER A 61 16.91 14.84 18.92
N PHE A 62 16.98 13.83 19.78
CA PHE A 62 16.59 13.91 21.20
C PHE A 62 17.78 13.90 22.17
N ASN A 63 19.01 13.86 21.66
CA ASN A 63 20.21 13.66 22.48
C ASN A 63 20.86 14.98 22.92
N ARG A 64 20.03 15.94 23.35
CA ARG A 64 20.47 17.25 23.83
C ARG A 64 19.62 17.74 25.01
N GLU A 65 20.27 18.43 25.94
CA GLU A 65 19.64 19.02 27.11
C GLU A 65 18.52 20.03 26.79
N PHE A 66 17.40 19.95 27.52
CA PHE A 66 16.22 20.79 27.29
C PHE A 66 16.53 22.27 27.45
N ARG A 67 17.34 22.65 28.44
CA ARG A 67 17.80 24.04 28.62
C ARG A 67 18.42 24.62 27.34
N LEU A 68 19.30 23.85 26.69
CA LEU A 68 19.98 24.29 25.47
C LEU A 68 18.98 24.39 24.31
N GLY A 69 18.11 23.38 24.15
CA GLY A 69 17.05 23.40 23.14
C GLY A 69 16.10 24.59 23.29
N THR A 70 15.55 24.78 24.49
CA THR A 70 14.68 25.90 24.83
C THR A 70 15.34 27.25 24.56
N SER A 71 16.62 27.43 24.92
CA SER A 71 17.30 28.71 24.69
C SER A 71 17.33 29.13 23.21
N LYS A 72 17.41 28.16 22.28
CA LYS A 72 17.42 28.42 20.84
C LYS A 72 16.05 28.85 20.29
N LEU A 73 14.96 28.40 20.91
CA LEU A 73 13.60 28.59 20.38
C LEU A 73 12.69 29.47 21.24
N ARG A 74 13.09 29.84 22.45
CA ARG A 74 12.28 30.59 23.43
C ARG A 74 11.61 31.84 22.84
N ALA A 75 12.29 32.57 21.97
CA ALA A 75 11.75 33.79 21.36
C ALA A 75 10.65 33.53 20.30
N ARG A 76 10.51 32.30 19.81
CA ARG A 76 9.63 31.92 18.68
C ARG A 76 8.40 31.11 19.10
N VAL A 77 8.46 30.36 20.19
CA VAL A 77 7.47 29.32 20.54
C VAL A 77 6.23 29.84 21.28
N GLY A 78 6.17 31.13 21.60
CA GLY A 78 5.11 31.71 22.42
C GLY A 78 5.17 31.19 23.87
N ARG A 79 3.99 31.04 24.50
CA ARG A 79 3.87 30.55 25.88
C ARG A 79 4.07 29.04 25.95
N TYR A 80 4.96 28.61 26.83
CA TYR A 80 5.15 27.23 27.28
C TYR A 80 5.12 27.21 28.82
N GLU A 81 5.02 26.03 29.44
CA GLU A 81 4.92 25.89 30.90
C GLU A 81 6.31 25.62 31.50
N GLY A 82 6.58 26.09 32.72
CA GLY A 82 7.88 25.87 33.36
C GLY A 82 9.04 26.67 32.76
N LYS A 83 10.26 26.13 32.85
CA LYS A 83 11.51 26.77 32.38
C LYS A 83 11.94 26.25 31.03
N TRP A 84 11.69 24.99 30.72
CA TRP A 84 12.19 24.27 29.54
C TRP A 84 11.10 23.44 28.86
N PHE A 85 11.35 23.07 27.61
CA PHE A 85 10.48 22.21 26.81
C PHE A 85 11.32 21.34 25.90
N LEU A 86 10.74 20.26 25.39
CA LEU A 86 11.37 19.39 24.42
C LEU A 86 11.34 20.03 23.02
N THR A 87 12.48 20.04 22.34
CA THR A 87 12.58 20.41 20.92
C THR A 87 13.60 19.57 20.19
N THR A 88 13.26 19.17 18.96
CA THR A 88 14.14 18.41 18.06
C THR A 88 15.01 19.27 17.14
N VAL A 89 14.93 20.61 17.25
CA VAL A 89 15.76 21.53 16.42
C VAL A 89 17.23 21.43 16.84
N THR A 90 18.02 20.61 16.17
CA THR A 90 19.46 20.44 16.44
C THR A 90 20.34 21.31 15.53
N GLU A 91 21.65 21.25 15.69
CA GLU A 91 22.60 21.94 14.80
C GLU A 91 22.70 21.28 13.43
N ASN A 92 22.43 19.97 13.37
CA ASN A 92 22.31 19.22 12.13
C ASN A 92 20.82 19.04 11.80
N PRO A 93 20.25 19.77 10.82
CA PRO A 93 18.84 19.66 10.46
C PRO A 93 18.44 18.28 9.89
N LYS A 94 19.40 17.37 9.70
CA LYS A 94 19.15 15.98 9.31
C LYS A 94 19.07 15.00 10.49
N SER A 95 19.17 15.48 11.72
CA SER A 95 19.07 14.63 12.91
C SER A 95 17.67 14.05 13.02
N THR A 96 17.57 12.75 13.22
CA THR A 96 16.30 12.03 13.39
C THR A 96 16.35 11.18 14.66
N GLY A 97 15.20 10.69 15.11
CA GLY A 97 15.13 9.88 16.31
C GLY A 97 13.73 9.64 16.85
N THR A 98 13.68 9.02 18.02
CA THR A 98 12.46 8.89 18.83
C THR A 98 12.76 9.06 20.31
N LEU A 99 11.82 9.62 21.06
CA LEU A 99 11.82 9.67 22.52
C LEU A 99 10.58 8.96 23.06
N THR A 100 10.75 7.88 23.82
CA THR A 100 9.64 7.06 24.33
C THR A 100 9.65 7.03 25.86
N SER A 101 8.49 7.28 26.48
CA SER A 101 8.32 7.29 27.93
C SER A 101 8.41 5.88 28.54
N PRO A 102 8.67 5.77 29.86
CA PRO A 102 8.28 4.60 30.62
C PRO A 102 6.77 4.35 30.52
N SER A 103 6.35 3.15 30.94
CA SER A 103 4.94 2.80 30.99
C SER A 103 4.24 3.57 32.11
N PHE A 104 3.02 4.04 31.86
CA PHE A 104 2.17 4.67 32.86
C PHE A 104 0.73 4.16 32.74
N LYS A 105 0.02 4.10 33.87
CA LYS A 105 -1.38 3.68 33.90
C LYS A 105 -2.30 4.84 33.52
N ILE A 106 -3.31 4.58 32.68
CA ILE A 106 -4.34 5.56 32.34
C ILE A 106 -5.36 5.65 33.49
N GLU A 107 -5.35 6.77 34.19
CA GLU A 107 -6.17 7.07 35.38
C GLU A 107 -7.15 8.23 35.17
N ARG A 108 -7.01 9.00 34.08
CA ARG A 108 -7.93 10.07 33.70
C ARG A 108 -8.40 9.90 32.26
N PRO A 109 -9.58 10.44 31.90
CA PRO A 109 -10.17 10.27 30.57
C PRO A 109 -9.37 10.90 29.41
N TYR A 110 -8.43 11.81 29.70
CA TYR A 110 -7.62 12.48 28.68
C TYR A 110 -6.14 12.52 29.05
N VAL A 111 -5.28 12.42 28.03
CA VAL A 111 -3.86 12.77 28.11
C VAL A 111 -3.64 14.05 27.31
N SER A 112 -3.26 15.14 27.97
CA SER A 112 -3.10 16.47 27.38
C SER A 112 -1.65 16.93 27.40
N PHE A 113 -1.26 17.70 26.39
CA PHE A 113 0.09 18.23 26.23
C PHE A 113 0.08 19.46 25.31
N PHE A 114 1.17 20.23 25.32
CA PHE A 114 1.42 21.28 24.34
C PHE A 114 2.27 20.74 23.20
N LEU A 115 1.87 21.06 21.96
CA LEU A 115 2.54 20.60 20.75
C LEU A 115 2.70 21.76 19.75
N SER A 116 3.87 21.85 19.13
CA SER A 116 4.13 22.71 17.97
C SER A 116 5.15 22.08 17.02
N GLY A 117 5.42 22.73 15.90
CA GLY A 117 6.29 22.26 14.83
C GLY A 117 5.50 21.81 13.59
N GLY A 118 6.12 20.98 12.76
CA GLY A 118 5.54 20.55 11.49
C GLY A 118 4.34 19.61 11.63
N SER A 119 3.38 19.71 10.71
CA SER A 119 2.12 18.94 10.70
C SER A 119 2.21 17.58 10.01
N SER A 120 3.42 17.10 9.69
CA SER A 120 3.62 15.88 8.92
C SER A 120 3.05 14.64 9.62
N PRO A 121 2.05 13.95 9.04
CA PRO A 121 1.41 12.81 9.68
C PRO A 121 2.29 11.56 9.75
N THR A 122 3.44 11.53 9.08
CA THR A 122 4.33 10.37 9.00
C THR A 122 5.74 10.60 9.55
N MET A 123 6.18 11.87 9.60
CA MET A 123 7.56 12.21 9.96
C MET A 123 7.67 12.87 11.33
N LEU A 124 6.67 13.63 11.76
CA LEU A 124 6.69 14.43 12.99
C LEU A 124 5.45 14.11 13.83
N GLN A 125 5.62 13.26 14.84
CA GLN A 125 4.49 12.66 15.54
C GLN A 125 4.66 12.70 17.06
N ALA A 126 3.56 12.96 17.76
CA ALA A 126 3.35 12.61 19.15
C ALA A 126 2.34 11.45 19.20
N ASN A 127 2.71 10.34 19.82
CA ASN A 127 2.02 9.06 19.75
C ASN A 127 1.68 8.55 21.15
N LEU A 128 0.50 7.96 21.31
CA LEU A 128 0.15 7.17 22.48
C LEU A 128 0.15 5.69 22.10
N ILE A 129 0.89 4.86 22.84
CA ILE A 129 1.10 3.45 22.57
C ILE A 129 0.48 2.62 23.69
N ILE A 130 -0.34 1.62 23.35
CA ILE A 130 -0.94 0.66 24.27
C ILE A 130 -0.76 -0.73 23.67
N GLU A 131 -0.29 -1.71 24.46
CA GLU A 131 -0.06 -3.09 23.99
C GLU A 131 0.83 -3.14 22.71
N GLY A 132 1.82 -2.24 22.63
CA GLY A 132 2.74 -2.14 21.49
C GLY A 132 2.14 -1.49 20.23
N LYS A 133 0.89 -1.01 20.26
CA LYS A 133 0.20 -0.38 19.12
C LYS A 133 0.00 1.11 19.37
N VAL A 134 0.25 1.93 18.35
CA VAL A 134 -0.11 3.36 18.39
C VAL A 134 -1.62 3.51 18.31
N VAL A 135 -2.25 3.99 19.38
CA VAL A 135 -3.71 4.15 19.50
C VAL A 135 -4.18 5.59 19.27
N ARG A 136 -3.28 6.57 19.37
CA ARG A 136 -3.52 8.00 19.06
C ARG A 136 -2.26 8.63 18.50
N THR A 137 -2.42 9.58 17.57
CA THR A 137 -1.33 10.37 17.01
C THR A 137 -1.76 11.82 16.88
N ALA A 138 -0.88 12.75 17.26
CA ALA A 138 -0.96 14.17 16.97
C ALA A 138 0.29 14.63 16.21
N ASN A 139 0.15 15.72 15.48
CA ASN A 139 1.20 16.38 14.71
C ASN A 139 1.20 17.87 15.07
N GLY A 140 2.29 18.55 14.75
CA GLY A 140 2.38 19.99 14.90
C GLY A 140 1.35 20.74 14.05
N ASN A 141 1.36 22.05 14.19
CA ASN A 141 0.40 22.98 13.60
C ASN A 141 1.02 23.85 12.50
N ASP A 142 2.15 23.42 11.94
CA ASP A 142 3.02 24.18 11.02
C ASP A 142 3.40 25.56 11.57
N SER A 143 3.63 25.62 12.89
CA SER A 143 4.02 26.82 13.61
C SER A 143 4.94 26.46 14.76
N ASP A 144 5.81 27.37 15.18
CA ASP A 144 6.56 27.20 16.43
C ASP A 144 5.68 27.43 17.67
N ILE A 145 4.52 28.09 17.51
CA ILE A 145 3.65 28.45 18.62
C ILE A 145 2.93 27.20 19.15
N PHE A 146 3.12 26.93 20.44
CA PHE A 146 2.44 25.84 21.13
C PHE A 146 0.92 25.95 21.06
N LYS A 147 0.29 24.83 20.71
CA LYS A 147 -1.14 24.62 20.88
C LYS A 147 -1.38 23.44 21.79
N GLN A 148 -2.45 23.51 22.56
CA GLN A 148 -2.85 22.44 23.44
C GLN A 148 -3.58 21.35 22.66
N VAL A 149 -3.22 20.11 22.93
CA VAL A 149 -3.78 18.92 22.30
C VAL A 149 -4.13 17.92 23.40
N SER A 150 -5.19 17.15 23.18
CA SER A 150 -5.62 16.09 24.08
C SER A 150 -5.92 14.81 23.33
N PHE A 151 -5.44 13.69 23.84
CA PHE A 151 -5.88 12.36 23.45
C PHE A 151 -7.07 11.96 24.32
N ASP A 152 -8.18 11.59 23.69
CA ASP A 152 -9.28 10.90 24.38
C ASP A 152 -8.89 9.43 24.58
N VAL A 153 -8.76 9.04 25.85
CA VAL A 153 -8.32 7.72 26.29
C VAL A 153 -9.35 7.03 27.18
N GLN A 154 -10.60 7.49 27.18
CA GLN A 154 -11.67 6.93 28.01
C GLN A 154 -11.84 5.42 27.80
N SER A 155 -11.81 4.99 26.54
CA SER A 155 -11.91 3.58 26.14
C SER A 155 -10.73 2.71 26.59
N PHE A 156 -9.67 3.32 27.12
CA PHE A 156 -8.44 2.67 27.52
C PHE A 156 -8.12 2.86 29.01
N GLN A 157 -9.10 3.27 29.82
CA GLN A 157 -8.92 3.38 31.26
C GLN A 157 -8.32 2.12 31.86
N ASN A 158 -7.42 2.31 32.84
CA ASN A 158 -6.67 1.28 33.55
C ASN A 158 -5.68 0.47 32.69
N LYS A 159 -5.54 0.75 31.40
CA LYS A 159 -4.48 0.16 30.58
C LYS A 159 -3.14 0.86 30.80
N GLU A 160 -2.07 0.10 30.61
CA GLU A 160 -0.70 0.59 30.52
C GLU A 160 -0.47 1.26 29.17
N ALA A 161 0.10 2.47 29.18
CA ALA A 161 0.40 3.26 28.01
C ALA A 161 1.82 3.82 28.03
N ARG A 162 2.34 4.14 26.84
CA ARG A 162 3.57 4.92 26.66
C ARG A 162 3.30 6.09 25.75
N PHE A 163 3.98 7.20 26.01
CA PHE A 163 4.00 8.36 25.13
C PHE A 163 5.28 8.32 24.30
N GLN A 164 5.18 8.55 23.00
CA GLN A 164 6.33 8.56 22.09
C GLN A 164 6.32 9.81 21.23
N VAL A 165 7.49 10.42 21.07
CA VAL A 165 7.74 11.51 20.13
C VAL A 165 8.64 10.98 19.01
N VAL A 166 8.30 11.27 17.76
CA VAL A 166 9.02 10.83 16.57
C VAL A 166 9.40 12.04 15.74
N ASP A 167 10.68 12.12 15.39
CA ASP A 167 11.17 13.04 14.37
C ASP A 167 12.02 12.29 13.34
N LYS A 168 11.49 12.18 12.12
CA LYS A 168 12.16 11.59 10.96
C LYS A 168 12.43 12.64 9.87
N ALA A 169 12.13 13.91 10.12
CA ALA A 169 12.31 14.93 9.11
C ALA A 169 13.80 15.25 8.92
N THR A 170 14.21 15.42 7.67
CA THR A 170 15.61 15.76 7.32
C THR A 170 15.72 17.11 6.61
N SER A 171 14.62 17.86 6.55
CA SER A 171 14.56 19.19 5.97
C SER A 171 14.83 20.26 7.05
N MET A 172 15.33 21.42 6.62
CA MET A 172 15.69 22.54 7.50
C MET A 172 14.50 23.12 8.30
N TRP A 173 13.27 22.78 7.94
CA TRP A 173 12.03 23.25 8.57
C TRP A 173 11.27 22.15 9.33
N GLY A 174 11.79 20.91 9.31
CA GLY A 174 11.15 19.79 9.96
C GLY A 174 11.61 19.65 11.41
N HIS A 175 10.74 19.98 12.35
CA HIS A 175 10.95 19.74 13.79
C HIS A 175 9.63 19.63 14.53
N ILE A 176 9.70 19.13 15.76
CA ILE A 176 8.58 19.03 16.68
C ILE A 176 9.00 19.53 18.05
N ASN A 177 8.11 20.29 18.70
CA ASN A 177 8.29 20.74 20.08
C ASN A 177 7.15 20.19 20.93
N LEU A 178 7.46 19.78 22.16
CA LEU A 178 6.51 19.20 23.09
C LEU A 178 6.73 19.74 24.49
N ASP A 179 5.65 19.95 25.22
CA ASP A 179 5.71 20.38 26.61
C ASP A 179 4.53 19.85 27.45
N GLN A 180 4.75 19.70 28.76
CA GLN A 180 3.75 19.41 29.81
C GLN A 180 2.74 18.29 29.47
N ILE A 181 3.18 17.03 29.52
CA ILE A 181 2.31 15.87 29.34
C ILE A 181 1.64 15.51 30.68
N VAL A 182 0.30 15.55 30.69
CA VAL A 182 -0.51 15.31 31.90
C VAL A 182 -1.73 14.45 31.59
N GLN A 183 -2.26 13.75 32.59
CA GLN A 183 -3.60 13.18 32.55
C GLN A 183 -4.61 14.13 33.22
N THR A 184 -5.74 14.40 32.57
CA THR A 184 -6.73 15.41 33.01
C THR A 184 -8.16 14.89 32.90
N SER A 185 -9.05 15.41 33.74
CA SER A 185 -10.49 15.10 33.75
C SER A 185 -11.26 15.74 32.59
N LYS A 186 -10.75 16.85 32.05
CA LYS A 186 -11.34 17.58 30.90
C LYS A 186 -10.31 17.73 29.79
N PRO A 187 -10.71 17.61 28.51
CA PRO A 187 -9.78 17.82 27.41
C PRO A 187 -9.36 19.28 27.37
N LYS A 188 -8.12 19.51 26.96
CA LYS A 188 -7.56 20.83 26.75
C LYS A 188 -7.16 20.99 25.28
N GLY A 189 -7.70 22.03 24.64
CA GLY A 189 -7.47 22.32 23.21
C GLY A 189 -8.07 21.28 22.26
N LYS A 190 -7.34 20.93 21.19
CA LYS A 190 -7.82 20.01 20.14
C LYS A 190 -7.86 18.57 20.67
N THR A 191 -9.03 17.95 20.69
CA THR A 191 -9.19 16.54 21.10
C THR A 191 -9.04 15.58 19.93
N ILE A 192 -8.22 14.54 20.09
CA ILE A 192 -8.04 13.42 19.16
C ILE A 192 -8.67 12.17 19.78
N SER A 193 -9.78 11.71 19.19
CA SER A 193 -10.52 10.53 19.64
C SER A 193 -10.40 9.34 18.68
N THR A 194 -9.94 9.55 17.45
CA THR A 194 -9.79 8.50 16.44
C THR A 194 -8.44 7.81 16.55
N ALA A 195 -8.38 6.54 16.12
CA ALA A 195 -7.11 5.86 15.87
C ALA A 195 -6.28 6.62 14.83
N PRO A 196 -4.93 6.49 14.84
CA PRO A 196 -4.08 7.12 13.84
C PRO A 196 -4.49 6.71 12.43
N LEU A 197 -4.36 7.64 11.48
CA LEU A 197 -4.38 7.29 10.07
C LEU A 197 -3.16 6.41 9.81
N ILE A 198 -3.37 5.10 9.66
CA ILE A 198 -2.33 4.20 9.14
C ILE A 198 -2.05 4.69 7.72
N ASN A 199 -0.79 5.08 7.45
CA ASN A 199 -0.38 5.34 6.09
C ASN A 199 -0.60 4.04 5.29
N LYS A 200 -1.67 4.01 4.48
CA LYS A 200 -2.00 2.87 3.62
C LYS A 200 -1.06 2.77 2.42
N ALA A 201 -0.09 3.68 2.28
CA ALA A 201 0.91 3.57 1.23
C ALA A 201 1.58 2.19 1.30
N ASN A 202 1.57 1.50 0.17
CA ASN A 202 2.15 0.17 0.00
C ASN A 202 1.53 -0.93 0.87
N SER A 203 0.36 -0.74 1.47
CA SER A 203 -0.21 -1.63 2.50
C SER A 203 -0.94 -2.87 1.98
N GLY A 204 -0.99 -3.09 0.67
CA GLY A 204 -1.73 -4.21 0.09
C GLY A 204 -1.07 -5.58 0.34
N PHE A 205 -0.94 -6.40 -0.69
CA PHE A 205 -0.41 -7.75 -0.55
C PHE A 205 0.70 -8.05 -1.56
N ALA A 206 1.60 -8.97 -1.21
CA ALA A 206 2.50 -9.63 -2.16
C ALA A 206 2.25 -11.14 -2.08
N GLN A 207 1.98 -11.77 -3.23
CA GLN A 207 1.68 -13.19 -3.33
C GLN A 207 2.93 -13.98 -3.73
N LEU A 208 3.17 -15.11 -3.08
CA LEU A 208 4.33 -15.97 -3.31
C LEU A 208 4.06 -17.03 -4.38
N ILE A 209 5.07 -17.34 -5.19
CA ILE A 209 5.00 -18.35 -6.27
C ILE A 209 5.00 -19.77 -5.68
N ASP A 210 5.88 -20.05 -4.73
CA ASP A 210 6.07 -21.40 -4.17
C ASP A 210 4.85 -21.93 -3.41
N THR A 211 4.24 -21.08 -2.60
CA THR A 211 3.23 -21.44 -1.59
C THR A 211 1.85 -20.87 -1.91
N GLY A 212 1.78 -19.81 -2.73
CA GLY A 212 0.55 -19.02 -2.90
C GLY A 212 0.19 -18.17 -1.69
N LYS A 213 0.98 -18.19 -0.61
CA LYS A 213 0.78 -17.34 0.58
C LYS A 213 0.82 -15.87 0.17
N ARG A 214 0.04 -15.03 0.85
CA ARG A 214 0.14 -13.58 0.75
C ARG A 214 0.80 -13.02 2.01
N ILE A 215 1.81 -12.18 1.82
CA ILE A 215 2.33 -11.29 2.87
C ILE A 215 1.61 -9.94 2.74
N LEU A 216 1.35 -9.28 3.86
CA LEU A 216 0.65 -7.99 3.89
C LEU A 216 1.66 -6.85 4.06
N GLY A 217 1.39 -5.72 3.40
CA GLY A 217 2.20 -4.52 3.52
C GLY A 217 1.91 -3.74 4.81
N PRO A 218 2.53 -2.56 4.99
CA PRO A 218 3.30 -1.80 4.01
C PRO A 218 4.59 -2.46 3.54
N PHE A 219 4.93 -2.31 2.26
CA PHE A 219 6.15 -2.86 1.65
C PHE A 219 7.25 -1.81 1.45
N ASN A 220 8.49 -2.28 1.59
CA ASN A 220 9.73 -1.65 1.15
C ASN A 220 10.54 -2.64 0.29
N LEU A 221 11.46 -2.12 -0.51
CA LEU A 221 12.36 -2.91 -1.36
C LEU A 221 13.78 -2.77 -0.87
N LYS A 222 14.51 -3.88 -0.77
CA LYS A 222 15.92 -3.89 -0.38
C LYS A 222 16.55 -5.23 -0.75
N GLU A 223 17.81 -5.23 -1.20
CA GLU A 223 18.61 -6.46 -1.37
C GLU A 223 17.90 -7.56 -2.21
N GLY A 224 17.28 -7.17 -3.33
CA GLY A 224 16.55 -8.11 -4.18
C GLY A 224 15.20 -8.61 -3.62
N LYS A 225 14.76 -8.08 -2.47
CA LYS A 225 13.60 -8.57 -1.71
C LYS A 225 12.53 -7.51 -1.55
N VAL A 226 11.29 -8.00 -1.41
CA VAL A 226 10.14 -7.25 -0.89
C VAL A 226 10.05 -7.54 0.60
N ILE A 227 10.02 -6.51 1.42
CA ILE A 227 10.06 -6.57 2.89
C ILE A 227 8.86 -5.82 3.44
N ASN A 228 8.08 -6.43 4.34
CA ASN A 228 7.02 -5.70 5.04
C ASN A 228 7.49 -5.12 6.38
N THR A 229 6.65 -4.30 7.01
CA THR A 229 6.94 -3.68 8.32
C THR A 229 7.09 -4.68 9.47
N ASN A 230 6.66 -5.93 9.28
CA ASN A 230 6.80 -7.02 10.25
C ASN A 230 8.06 -7.87 10.00
N ASN A 231 8.97 -7.43 9.12
CA ASN A 231 10.16 -8.14 8.68
C ASN A 231 9.89 -9.50 7.98
N GLU A 232 8.67 -9.76 7.53
CA GLU A 232 8.45 -10.84 6.55
C GLU A 232 9.07 -10.41 5.21
N THR A 233 9.82 -11.31 4.58
CA THR A 233 10.52 -11.02 3.33
C THR A 233 10.26 -12.08 2.28
N THR A 234 10.34 -11.69 1.01
CA THR A 234 10.36 -12.59 -0.13
C THR A 234 11.31 -12.09 -1.20
N SER A 235 12.04 -12.99 -1.87
CA SER A 235 12.80 -12.61 -3.07
C SER A 235 11.85 -12.22 -4.18
N LEU A 236 12.29 -11.32 -5.07
CA LEU A 236 11.53 -11.02 -6.28
C LEU A 236 11.26 -12.27 -7.13
N GLU A 237 12.22 -13.19 -7.18
CA GLU A 237 12.08 -14.46 -7.90
C GLU A 237 10.95 -15.34 -7.38
N ASN A 238 10.63 -15.27 -6.09
CA ASN A 238 9.51 -15.99 -5.49
C ASN A 238 8.24 -15.13 -5.39
N THR A 239 8.24 -13.91 -5.91
CA THR A 239 7.08 -13.01 -5.87
C THR A 239 6.29 -13.14 -7.17
N LEU A 240 5.03 -13.55 -7.06
CA LEU A 240 4.09 -13.68 -8.18
C LEU A 240 3.43 -12.35 -8.52
N SER A 241 2.98 -11.64 -7.49
CA SER A 241 2.27 -10.39 -7.67
C SER A 241 2.41 -9.50 -6.46
N ILE A 242 2.26 -8.19 -6.67
CA ILE A 242 2.16 -7.19 -5.61
C ILE A 242 0.99 -6.28 -5.94
N ASN A 243 0.18 -5.94 -4.93
CA ASN A 243 -0.76 -4.84 -4.93
C ASN A 243 -0.40 -3.93 -3.76
N THR A 244 -0.17 -2.65 -4.02
CA THR A 244 0.26 -1.68 -3.00
C THR A 244 -0.90 -0.92 -2.34
N ASN A 245 -2.15 -1.13 -2.77
CA ASN A 245 -3.31 -0.31 -2.41
C ASN A 245 -3.11 1.21 -2.62
N ASN A 246 -2.03 1.62 -3.29
CA ASN A 246 -1.80 3.02 -3.64
C ASN A 246 -2.90 3.43 -4.64
N PRO A 247 -3.63 4.53 -4.41
CA PRO A 247 -4.74 4.91 -5.29
C PRO A 247 -4.24 5.26 -6.70
N VAL A 248 -5.02 4.90 -7.72
CA VAL A 248 -4.77 5.33 -9.09
C VAL A 248 -5.40 6.71 -9.31
N ALA A 249 -4.57 7.73 -9.49
CA ALA A 249 -4.94 9.10 -9.78
C ALA A 249 -4.62 9.44 -11.23
N LEU A 250 -5.63 9.29 -12.10
CA LEU A 250 -5.50 9.57 -13.52
C LEU A 250 -5.20 11.07 -13.75
N PRO A 251 -4.17 11.42 -14.55
CA PRO A 251 -3.91 12.81 -14.90
C PRO A 251 -5.06 13.39 -15.74
N SER A 252 -5.55 14.57 -15.36
CA SER A 252 -6.73 15.20 -15.96
C SER A 252 -6.52 15.65 -17.41
N ASN A 253 -5.30 16.07 -17.77
CA ASN A 253 -4.97 16.67 -19.07
C ASN A 253 -3.81 15.95 -19.80
N ALA A 254 -3.49 14.71 -19.43
CA ALA A 254 -2.44 13.98 -20.13
C ALA A 254 -3.00 13.32 -21.39
N ASP A 255 -2.16 13.30 -22.42
CA ASP A 255 -2.29 12.38 -23.54
C ASP A 255 -1.96 10.96 -23.05
N PHE A 256 -2.27 9.95 -23.87
CA PHE A 256 -1.68 8.64 -23.64
C PHE A 256 -1.44 7.89 -24.94
N VAL A 257 -0.48 6.99 -24.87
CA VAL A 257 -0.08 6.10 -25.97
C VAL A 257 -0.50 4.70 -25.59
N ARG A 258 -1.17 4.01 -26.51
CA ARG A 258 -1.43 2.57 -26.41
C ARG A 258 -0.48 1.83 -27.35
N PHE A 259 0.20 0.84 -26.81
CA PHE A 259 1.12 0.01 -27.57
C PHE A 259 0.40 -1.23 -28.12
N LYS A 260 0.99 -1.86 -29.14
CA LYS A 260 0.47 -3.10 -29.73
C LYS A 260 0.54 -4.32 -28.80
N ASN A 261 1.38 -4.26 -27.76
CA ASN A 261 1.54 -5.33 -26.75
C ASN A 261 0.60 -5.17 -25.53
N GLY A 262 -0.25 -4.13 -25.52
CA GLY A 262 -1.19 -3.86 -24.43
C GLY A 262 -0.73 -2.82 -23.41
N GLU A 263 0.50 -2.32 -23.49
CA GLU A 263 0.96 -1.21 -22.64
C GLU A 263 0.15 0.08 -22.89
N VAL A 264 0.02 0.88 -21.83
CA VAL A 264 -0.67 2.17 -21.86
C VAL A 264 0.17 3.17 -21.09
N TRP A 265 0.70 4.19 -21.77
CA TRP A 265 1.56 5.19 -21.14
C TRP A 265 0.89 6.55 -21.10
N PHE A 266 0.64 7.07 -19.90
CA PHE A 266 0.19 8.45 -19.73
C PHE A 266 1.37 9.41 -19.92
N CYS A 267 1.20 10.39 -20.79
CA CYS A 267 2.29 11.25 -21.25
C CYS A 267 1.79 12.58 -21.84
N THR A 268 2.72 13.37 -22.34
CA THR A 268 2.44 14.46 -23.29
C THR A 268 3.07 14.11 -24.61
N ILE A 269 2.29 14.10 -25.71
CA ILE A 269 2.81 13.82 -27.04
C ILE A 269 3.18 15.15 -27.69
N SER A 270 4.47 15.36 -27.91
CA SER A 270 5.05 16.65 -28.29
C SER A 270 5.39 16.77 -29.77
N GLY A 271 5.59 15.64 -30.46
CA GLY A 271 6.05 15.63 -31.84
C GLY A 271 5.99 14.27 -32.49
N ILE A 272 6.12 14.27 -33.82
CA ILE A 272 6.43 13.09 -34.63
C ILE A 272 7.47 13.48 -35.67
N GLU A 273 8.49 12.65 -35.83
CA GLU A 273 9.55 12.79 -36.82
C GLU A 273 10.09 11.41 -37.17
N ASN A 274 10.38 11.15 -38.46
CA ASN A 274 10.99 9.89 -38.91
C ASN A 274 10.28 8.61 -38.39
N GLN A 275 8.93 8.61 -38.41
CA GLN A 275 8.09 7.54 -37.87
C GLN A 275 8.31 7.23 -36.38
N LYS A 276 8.82 8.20 -35.61
CA LYS A 276 8.92 8.13 -34.15
C LYS A 276 8.15 9.28 -33.53
N ILE A 277 7.43 9.01 -32.46
CA ILE A 277 6.79 10.05 -31.66
C ILE A 277 7.70 10.46 -30.51
N THR A 278 7.68 11.74 -30.16
CA THR A 278 8.37 12.26 -28.98
C THR A 278 7.35 12.48 -27.87
N ILE A 279 7.55 11.80 -26.74
CA ILE A 279 6.67 11.87 -25.58
C ILE A 279 7.41 12.31 -24.33
N GLN A 280 6.69 12.94 -23.40
CA GLN A 280 7.16 13.23 -22.05
C GLN A 280 6.37 12.39 -21.04
N THR A 281 7.05 11.56 -20.25
CA THR A 281 6.44 10.75 -19.18
C THR A 281 6.95 11.19 -17.81
N ARG A 282 6.16 10.91 -16.76
CA ARG A 282 6.59 11.16 -15.37
C ARG A 282 7.66 10.17 -14.88
N PHE A 283 7.67 8.96 -15.43
CA PHE A 283 8.55 7.87 -14.97
C PHE A 283 9.85 7.74 -15.77
N ALA A 284 9.88 8.18 -17.03
CA ALA A 284 11.05 8.05 -17.90
C ALA A 284 11.50 9.37 -18.55
N GLY A 285 10.87 10.51 -18.24
CA GLY A 285 11.19 11.78 -18.89
C GLY A 285 10.84 11.78 -20.38
N THR A 286 11.64 12.48 -21.20
CA THR A 286 11.47 12.56 -22.65
C THR A 286 11.92 11.27 -23.33
N GLN A 287 11.06 10.67 -24.16
CA GLN A 287 11.33 9.43 -24.87
C GLN A 287 10.93 9.56 -26.34
N SER A 288 11.68 8.86 -27.21
CA SER A 288 11.36 8.73 -28.64
C SER A 288 10.90 7.30 -28.91
N LEU A 289 9.63 7.14 -29.31
CA LEU A 289 9.02 5.82 -29.50
C LEU A 289 8.73 5.56 -30.98
N PRO A 290 9.09 4.38 -31.53
CA PRO A 290 8.74 4.01 -32.89
C PRO A 290 7.23 3.84 -33.05
N LEU A 291 6.66 4.50 -34.06
CA LEU A 291 5.23 4.43 -34.37
C LEU A 291 4.78 3.00 -34.70
N SER A 292 5.70 2.15 -35.20
CA SER A 292 5.43 0.73 -35.49
C SER A 292 5.04 -0.10 -34.26
N GLN A 293 5.40 0.34 -33.06
CA GLN A 293 5.07 -0.33 -31.78
C GLN A 293 3.75 0.19 -31.17
N ILE A 294 3.17 1.23 -31.76
CA ILE A 294 2.01 1.94 -31.24
C ILE A 294 0.76 1.48 -31.98
N SER A 295 -0.32 1.23 -31.23
CA SER A 295 -1.64 0.98 -31.79
C SER A 295 -2.46 2.26 -31.87
N MET A 296 -2.38 3.12 -30.85
CA MET A 296 -3.20 4.33 -30.79
C MET A 296 -2.54 5.47 -30.01
N LEU A 297 -2.74 6.69 -30.51
CA LEU A 297 -2.42 7.93 -29.81
C LEU A 297 -3.74 8.56 -29.37
N GLU A 298 -3.90 8.84 -28.09
CA GLU A 298 -5.10 9.52 -27.56
C GLU A 298 -4.71 10.87 -26.96
N PHE A 299 -5.54 11.87 -27.26
CA PHE A 299 -5.28 13.27 -26.97
C PHE A 299 -6.47 13.81 -26.18
N ASN A 300 -6.23 14.15 -24.91
CA ASN A 300 -7.25 14.60 -23.94
C ASN A 300 -8.37 13.59 -23.61
N LYS A 301 -8.69 13.44 -22.33
CA LYS A 301 -9.52 12.35 -21.76
C LYS A 301 -10.96 12.74 -21.42
N LYS A 302 -11.56 13.69 -22.12
CA LYS A 302 -13.01 13.89 -22.01
C LYS A 302 -13.74 13.13 -23.12
N GLU A 303 -13.96 11.82 -22.94
CA GLU A 303 -15.31 11.27 -23.17
C GLU A 303 -15.53 9.80 -22.77
N MET A 304 -16.76 9.56 -22.31
CA MET A 304 -17.52 8.33 -22.38
C MET A 304 -18.46 8.44 -23.61
N SER A 305 -18.01 8.08 -24.81
CA SER A 305 -18.91 7.92 -25.97
C SER A 305 -18.80 6.52 -26.57
N PRO A 306 -19.93 5.91 -27.00
CA PRO A 306 -20.00 4.52 -27.43
C PRO A 306 -19.47 4.24 -28.85
N GLU A 307 -19.19 5.27 -29.65
CA GLU A 307 -18.67 5.10 -31.02
C GLU A 307 -17.14 5.01 -31.04
N ASN A 308 -16.65 3.78 -30.88
CA ASN A 308 -15.23 3.42 -30.92
C ASN A 308 -14.74 3.26 -32.35
N GLY A 309 -14.55 4.38 -33.04
CA GLY A 309 -13.78 4.38 -34.28
C GLY A 309 -12.40 3.72 -34.08
N ASN A 310 -12.12 2.67 -34.85
CA ASN A 310 -10.94 1.82 -34.73
C ASN A 310 -10.23 1.57 -36.07
N GLN A 311 -10.55 2.37 -37.10
CA GLN A 311 -10.00 2.20 -38.44
C GLN A 311 -8.54 2.69 -38.47
N PRO A 312 -7.55 1.85 -38.84
CA PRO A 312 -6.15 2.25 -38.95
C PRO A 312 -5.96 3.43 -39.90
N GLY A 313 -4.99 4.29 -39.61
CA GLY A 313 -4.70 5.48 -40.41
C GLY A 313 -5.81 6.52 -40.38
N THR A 314 -6.59 6.59 -39.30
CA THR A 314 -7.72 7.52 -39.19
C THR A 314 -7.60 8.40 -37.94
N LEU A 315 -7.79 9.70 -38.11
CA LEU A 315 -7.87 10.69 -37.03
C LEU A 315 -9.33 10.94 -36.65
N TYR A 316 -9.63 10.75 -35.37
CA TYR A 316 -10.95 10.98 -34.79
C TYR A 316 -10.96 12.27 -33.98
N ARG A 317 -12.05 13.01 -34.10
CA ARG A 317 -12.22 14.35 -33.55
C ARG A 317 -13.38 14.40 -32.57
N SER A 318 -13.41 15.48 -31.79
CA SER A 318 -14.52 15.76 -30.88
C SER A 318 -15.81 16.08 -31.61
N GLU A 319 -15.68 16.69 -32.78
CA GLU A 319 -16.79 17.05 -33.64
C GLU A 319 -16.41 16.80 -35.10
N GLY A 320 -17.40 16.37 -35.88
CA GLY A 320 -17.27 16.10 -37.32
C GLY A 320 -16.72 14.70 -37.65
N GLU A 321 -16.72 14.41 -38.96
CA GLU A 321 -16.36 13.10 -39.48
C GLU A 321 -14.89 12.72 -39.23
N PRO A 322 -14.58 11.42 -39.06
CA PRO A 322 -13.21 10.91 -39.02
C PRO A 322 -12.44 11.24 -40.31
N ILE A 323 -11.15 11.55 -40.17
CA ILE A 323 -10.30 11.93 -41.31
C ILE A 323 -9.29 10.81 -41.56
N PRO A 324 -9.43 10.02 -42.64
CA PRO A 324 -8.43 9.04 -43.04
C PRO A 324 -7.20 9.75 -43.63
N GLY A 325 -6.02 9.23 -43.31
CA GLY A 325 -4.77 9.73 -43.85
C GLY A 325 -3.54 9.44 -42.98
N LYS A 326 -2.41 9.98 -43.41
CA LYS A 326 -1.12 9.79 -42.73
C LYS A 326 -0.82 10.95 -41.79
N LEU A 327 -0.36 10.64 -40.59
CA LEU A 327 0.12 11.62 -39.63
C LEU A 327 1.41 12.30 -40.14
N ILE A 328 1.39 13.64 -40.28
CA ILE A 328 2.54 14.42 -40.77
C ILE A 328 3.26 15.13 -39.62
N TRP A 329 2.53 15.89 -38.79
CA TRP A 329 3.10 16.51 -37.59
C TRP A 329 2.14 16.47 -36.42
N ILE A 330 2.72 16.46 -35.23
CA ILE A 330 2.06 16.73 -33.96
C ILE A 330 2.78 17.93 -33.37
N ARG A 331 2.04 18.99 -33.05
CA ARG A 331 2.55 20.17 -32.37
C ARG A 331 1.61 20.50 -31.22
N GLN A 332 2.04 21.46 -30.39
CA GLN A 332 1.24 21.89 -29.25
C GLN A 332 -0.14 22.46 -29.66
N LYS A 333 -0.20 23.18 -30.79
CA LYS A 333 -1.42 23.85 -31.26
C LYS A 333 -2.27 23.01 -32.22
N ASP A 334 -1.64 22.16 -33.02
CA ASP A 334 -2.27 21.46 -34.14
C ASP A 334 -1.64 20.09 -34.46
N ILE A 335 -2.42 19.24 -35.11
CA ILE A 335 -1.97 17.99 -35.74
C ILE A 335 -2.32 18.06 -37.22
N ALA A 336 -1.44 17.63 -38.11
CA ALA A 336 -1.79 17.51 -39.52
C ALA A 336 -1.85 16.07 -40.02
N ILE A 337 -2.86 15.84 -40.87
CA ILE A 337 -3.09 14.60 -41.60
C ILE A 337 -2.96 14.88 -43.11
N GLU A 338 -2.17 14.08 -43.79
CA GLU A 338 -2.17 14.00 -45.26
C GLU A 338 -3.31 13.09 -45.70
N SER A 339 -4.31 13.68 -46.32
CA SER A 339 -5.50 13.03 -46.88
C SER A 339 -5.50 13.16 -48.41
N PRO A 340 -6.44 12.50 -49.12
CA PRO A 340 -6.62 12.73 -50.56
C PRO A 340 -6.92 14.20 -50.94
N LEU A 341 -7.37 15.02 -49.99
CA LEU A 341 -7.64 16.46 -50.18
C LEU A 341 -6.40 17.34 -49.89
N GLY A 342 -5.25 16.73 -49.59
CA GLY A 342 -4.03 17.41 -49.18
C GLY A 342 -3.79 17.36 -47.67
N ILE A 343 -2.87 18.22 -47.21
CA ILE A 343 -2.46 18.30 -45.80
C ILE A 343 -3.47 19.17 -45.03
N ILE A 344 -4.17 18.56 -44.07
CA ILE A 344 -5.20 19.22 -43.26
C ILE A 344 -4.67 19.44 -41.83
N PRO A 345 -4.37 20.69 -41.41
CA PRO A 345 -4.05 21.01 -40.02
C PRO A 345 -5.33 21.09 -39.17
N ILE A 346 -5.31 20.45 -38.01
CA ILE A 346 -6.45 20.30 -37.11
C ILE A 346 -6.07 20.81 -35.72
N PRO A 347 -6.83 21.74 -35.11
CA PRO A 347 -6.56 22.23 -33.76
C PRO A 347 -6.53 21.10 -32.72
N ARG A 348 -5.50 21.10 -31.87
CA ARG A 348 -5.24 20.06 -30.86
C ARG A 348 -6.45 19.79 -29.94
N GLN A 349 -7.18 20.83 -29.58
CA GLN A 349 -8.35 20.76 -28.69
C GLN A 349 -9.51 19.93 -29.27
N GLY A 350 -9.61 19.86 -30.60
CA GLY A 350 -10.65 19.11 -31.30
C GLY A 350 -10.24 17.69 -31.67
N VAL A 351 -9.02 17.25 -31.37
CA VAL A 351 -8.55 15.89 -31.69
C VAL A 351 -8.76 14.97 -30.49
N ARG A 352 -9.35 13.80 -30.71
CA ARG A 352 -9.51 12.75 -29.70
C ARG A 352 -8.44 11.68 -29.78
N ARG A 353 -8.21 11.15 -30.97
CA ARG A 353 -7.26 10.05 -31.17
C ARG A 353 -6.82 9.92 -32.61
N PHE A 354 -5.67 9.28 -32.80
CA PHE A 354 -5.21 8.77 -34.07
C PHE A 354 -4.95 7.28 -33.94
N VAL A 355 -5.63 6.47 -34.75
CA VAL A 355 -5.44 5.01 -34.77
C VAL A 355 -4.30 4.69 -35.72
N VAL A 356 -3.20 4.20 -35.18
CA VAL A 356 -2.02 3.80 -35.96
C VAL A 356 -2.24 2.41 -36.56
N SER A 357 -2.77 1.49 -35.76
CA SER A 357 -2.93 0.08 -36.11
C SER A 357 -3.97 -0.57 -35.20
N ASN A 358 -4.78 -1.46 -35.75
CA ASN A 358 -5.69 -2.35 -35.01
C ASN A 358 -5.07 -3.75 -34.77
N GLU A 359 -3.91 -4.04 -35.37
CA GLU A 359 -3.16 -5.25 -35.09
C GLU A 359 -2.60 -5.21 -33.67
N ASN A 360 -2.96 -6.21 -32.88
CA ASN A 360 -2.27 -6.52 -31.65
C ASN A 360 -1.09 -7.42 -32.00
N LEU A 361 0.10 -7.08 -31.50
CA LEU A 361 1.19 -8.04 -31.50
C LEU A 361 0.78 -9.19 -30.58
N GLN A 362 1.10 -10.43 -30.94
CA GLN A 362 1.01 -11.53 -29.98
C GLN A 362 1.75 -11.09 -28.72
N GLN A 363 1.05 -11.17 -27.58
CA GLN A 363 1.56 -10.72 -26.29
C GLN A 363 2.98 -11.26 -26.11
N ILE A 364 3.95 -10.37 -25.92
CA ILE A 364 5.35 -10.78 -25.74
C ILE A 364 5.37 -11.62 -24.47
N LYS A 365 5.53 -12.94 -24.63
CA LYS A 365 5.46 -13.88 -23.53
C LYS A 365 6.57 -13.56 -22.53
N ASN A 366 6.26 -13.71 -21.24
CA ASN A 366 7.19 -13.61 -20.12
C ASN A 366 7.73 -12.21 -19.80
N LEU A 367 7.02 -11.14 -20.16
CA LEU A 367 7.30 -9.79 -19.61
C LEU A 367 6.41 -9.53 -18.41
N ASP A 368 6.98 -8.96 -17.34
CA ASP A 368 6.22 -8.54 -16.17
C ASP A 368 5.45 -7.25 -16.47
N GLU A 369 4.22 -7.12 -15.95
CA GLU A 369 3.42 -5.90 -16.06
C GLU A 369 3.50 -5.10 -14.75
N LEU A 370 3.94 -3.85 -14.84
CA LEU A 370 3.93 -2.88 -13.75
C LEU A 370 2.86 -1.82 -14.03
N SER A 371 1.87 -1.72 -13.14
CA SER A 371 0.89 -0.64 -13.16
C SER A 371 1.27 0.44 -12.15
N LEU A 372 1.27 1.69 -12.59
CA LEU A 372 1.63 2.86 -11.78
C LEU A 372 0.39 3.58 -11.22
N THR A 373 0.62 4.44 -10.23
CA THR A 373 -0.41 5.25 -9.58
C THR A 373 -1.00 6.34 -10.48
N ASP A 374 -0.41 6.64 -11.64
CA ASP A 374 -1.00 7.54 -12.63
C ASP A 374 -1.85 6.81 -13.69
N GLY A 375 -1.95 5.47 -13.60
CA GLY A 375 -2.67 4.61 -14.53
C GLY A 375 -1.81 4.06 -15.68
N THR A 376 -0.53 4.43 -15.76
CA THR A 376 0.42 3.86 -16.74
C THR A 376 0.60 2.36 -16.47
N LYS A 377 0.62 1.58 -17.54
CA LYS A 377 1.00 0.16 -17.58
C LYS A 377 2.23 0.00 -18.44
N VAL A 378 3.31 -0.50 -17.84
CA VAL A 378 4.60 -0.73 -18.50
C VAL A 378 4.93 -2.22 -18.43
N MET A 379 5.46 -2.78 -19.51
CA MET A 379 5.88 -4.19 -19.55
C MET A 379 7.38 -4.34 -19.73
N GLY A 380 8.01 -5.24 -18.99
CA GLY A 380 9.45 -5.47 -19.11
C GLY A 380 9.97 -6.50 -18.12
N ASN A 381 11.29 -6.73 -18.14
CA ASN A 381 11.92 -7.64 -17.18
C ASN A 381 12.22 -6.88 -15.88
N ILE A 382 11.57 -7.25 -14.78
CA ILE A 382 11.73 -6.55 -13.49
C ILE A 382 12.77 -7.24 -12.61
N THR A 383 13.56 -6.41 -11.94
CA THR A 383 14.57 -6.75 -10.95
C THR A 383 14.46 -5.80 -9.75
N ILE A 384 15.00 -6.19 -8.60
CA ILE A 384 15.29 -5.29 -7.49
C ILE A 384 16.81 -5.35 -7.33
N GLU A 385 17.50 -4.23 -7.49
CA GLU A 385 18.96 -4.20 -7.37
C GLU A 385 19.39 -4.39 -5.91
N GLU A 386 20.59 -4.91 -5.67
CA GLU A 386 21.08 -5.27 -4.33
C GLU A 386 21.12 -4.06 -3.37
N GLY A 387 21.43 -2.87 -3.87
CA GLY A 387 21.33 -1.60 -3.14
C GLY A 387 20.06 -0.79 -3.44
N GLY A 388 19.10 -1.34 -4.19
CA GLY A 388 17.95 -0.60 -4.73
C GLY A 388 16.75 -0.58 -3.78
N ASP A 389 16.14 0.60 -3.66
CA ASP A 389 14.87 0.89 -2.99
C ASP A 389 13.67 0.96 -3.96
N HIS A 390 13.88 0.53 -5.20
CA HIS A 390 12.96 0.64 -6.33
C HIS A 390 12.96 -0.62 -7.18
N PHE A 391 11.91 -0.81 -7.98
CA PHE A 391 11.94 -1.79 -9.06
C PHE A 391 12.75 -1.22 -10.22
N SER A 392 13.72 -1.99 -10.70
CA SER A 392 14.44 -1.73 -11.95
C SER A 392 13.85 -2.60 -13.05
N MET A 393 13.44 -1.99 -14.17
CA MET A 393 12.87 -2.69 -15.31
C MET A 393 13.75 -2.50 -16.54
N ILE A 394 13.98 -3.56 -17.30
CA ILE A 394 14.52 -3.46 -18.66
C ILE A 394 13.35 -3.50 -19.64
N HIS A 395 13.01 -2.34 -20.22
CA HIS A 395 11.99 -2.20 -21.25
C HIS A 395 12.58 -2.46 -22.65
N PRO A 396 11.92 -3.23 -23.53
CA PRO A 396 12.49 -3.59 -24.85
C PRO A 396 12.83 -2.41 -25.76
N ILE A 397 12.12 -1.28 -25.62
CA ILE A 397 12.26 -0.11 -26.52
C ILE A 397 13.13 1.00 -25.93
N VAL A 398 13.01 1.27 -24.62
CA VAL A 398 13.60 2.46 -23.98
C VAL A 398 14.69 2.11 -22.97
N GLY A 399 15.01 0.82 -22.82
CA GLY A 399 16.05 0.35 -21.93
C GLY A 399 15.65 0.40 -20.46
N LYS A 400 16.60 0.78 -19.60
CA LYS A 400 16.46 0.67 -18.15
C LYS A 400 15.58 1.77 -17.57
N LEU A 401 14.58 1.38 -16.78
CA LEU A 401 13.64 2.24 -16.08
C LEU A 401 13.66 1.95 -14.58
N ARG A 402 13.33 2.96 -13.76
CA ARG A 402 13.30 2.86 -12.30
C ARG A 402 11.96 3.31 -11.74
N PHE A 403 11.38 2.48 -10.88
CA PHE A 403 10.05 2.70 -10.31
C PHE A 403 10.08 2.57 -8.78
N PRO A 404 10.08 3.70 -8.05
CA PRO A 404 9.91 3.67 -6.60
C PRO A 404 8.60 3.00 -6.22
N ILE A 405 8.60 2.19 -5.16
CA ILE A 405 7.41 1.40 -4.77
C ILE A 405 6.17 2.27 -4.51
N ASN A 406 6.35 3.50 -4.04
CA ASN A 406 5.26 4.46 -3.79
C ASN A 406 4.50 4.86 -5.07
N ASN A 407 5.14 4.74 -6.24
CA ASN A 407 4.52 5.04 -7.53
C ASN A 407 3.93 3.78 -8.18
N VAL A 408 4.15 2.60 -7.60
CA VAL A 408 3.59 1.34 -8.10
C VAL A 408 2.22 1.15 -7.48
N HIS A 409 1.24 0.84 -8.32
CA HIS A 409 -0.09 0.39 -7.91
C HIS A 409 -0.14 -1.15 -7.83
N SER A 410 0.38 -1.81 -8.86
CA SER A 410 0.49 -3.27 -8.87
C SER A 410 1.62 -3.77 -9.75
N LEU A 411 2.06 -4.98 -9.45
CA LEU A 411 3.04 -5.76 -10.20
C LEU A 411 2.44 -7.14 -10.48
N LYS A 412 2.27 -7.51 -11.75
CA LYS A 412 1.92 -8.87 -12.20
C LYS A 412 3.18 -9.47 -12.84
N ARG A 413 3.74 -10.52 -12.23
CA ARG A 413 4.94 -11.18 -12.76
C ARG A 413 4.57 -12.31 -13.72
N ASN A 414 5.37 -12.52 -14.75
CA ASN A 414 5.22 -13.59 -15.74
C ASN A 414 6.51 -14.40 -15.90
N PRO A 415 7.03 -15.03 -14.82
CA PRO A 415 8.21 -15.88 -14.94
C PRO A 415 7.90 -17.13 -15.77
N LYS A 416 8.94 -17.74 -16.36
CA LYS A 416 8.80 -18.88 -17.30
C LYS A 416 8.03 -20.09 -16.73
N ASN A 417 7.99 -20.24 -15.42
CA ASN A 417 7.31 -21.36 -14.75
C ASN A 417 5.87 -21.02 -14.31
N VAL A 418 5.31 -19.88 -14.73
CA VAL A 418 3.95 -19.45 -14.36
C VAL A 418 3.17 -19.06 -15.62
N VAL A 419 1.90 -19.45 -15.67
CA VAL A 419 0.93 -18.96 -16.66
C VAL A 419 -0.35 -18.54 -15.95
N TRP A 420 -0.79 -17.31 -16.14
CA TRP A 420 -2.04 -16.83 -15.59
C TRP A 420 -3.24 -17.36 -16.37
N LEU A 421 -4.31 -17.72 -15.66
CA LEU A 421 -5.56 -18.15 -16.31
C LEU A 421 -6.15 -17.03 -17.19
N SER A 422 -5.92 -15.76 -16.83
CA SER A 422 -6.35 -14.59 -17.61
C SER A 422 -5.74 -14.51 -19.01
N ASP A 423 -4.62 -15.18 -19.22
CA ASP A 423 -3.84 -15.11 -20.45
C ASP A 423 -4.11 -16.36 -21.33
N LEU A 424 -4.99 -17.25 -20.86
CA LEU A 424 -5.42 -18.46 -21.58
C LEU A 424 -6.80 -18.27 -22.20
N ILE A 425 -6.99 -18.92 -23.34
CA ILE A 425 -8.29 -19.04 -23.99
C ILE A 425 -8.89 -20.38 -23.56
N ALA A 426 -10.14 -20.36 -23.08
CA ALA A 426 -10.85 -21.59 -22.73
C ALA A 426 -11.08 -22.44 -23.99
N LYS A 427 -10.85 -23.76 -23.88
CA LYS A 427 -11.17 -24.73 -24.96
C LYS A 427 -12.67 -24.83 -25.19
N GLU A 428 -13.44 -24.80 -24.10
CA GLU A 428 -14.88 -24.96 -24.14
C GLU A 428 -15.53 -24.20 -22.98
N TYR A 429 -16.70 -23.62 -23.24
CA TYR A 429 -17.62 -23.11 -22.22
C TYR A 429 -19.01 -23.68 -22.49
N LYS A 430 -19.55 -24.39 -21.49
CA LYS A 430 -20.92 -24.93 -21.48
C LYS A 430 -21.69 -24.31 -20.33
N ALA A 431 -22.93 -23.93 -20.58
CA ALA A 431 -23.80 -23.44 -19.52
C ALA A 431 -25.26 -23.78 -19.80
N ALA A 432 -26.00 -24.11 -18.74
CA ALA A 432 -27.40 -24.53 -18.83
C ALA A 432 -28.23 -23.88 -17.72
N GLY A 433 -29.07 -22.91 -18.07
CA GLY A 433 -29.94 -22.24 -17.11
C GLY A 433 -31.37 -22.82 -17.10
N PRO A 434 -32.16 -22.57 -16.04
CA PRO A 434 -33.55 -23.04 -15.95
C PRO A 434 -34.49 -22.37 -16.97
N ILE A 435 -34.12 -21.20 -17.51
CA ILE A 435 -34.88 -20.49 -18.56
C ILE A 435 -33.93 -20.00 -19.67
N ILE A 436 -32.84 -19.33 -19.30
CA ILE A 436 -31.80 -18.83 -20.22
C ILE A 436 -30.44 -19.20 -19.62
N PRO A 437 -29.45 -19.63 -20.43
CA PRO A 437 -28.10 -19.86 -19.95
C PRO A 437 -27.53 -18.62 -19.23
N PRO A 438 -26.75 -18.80 -18.16
CA PRO A 438 -26.11 -17.69 -17.47
C PRO A 438 -25.14 -16.94 -18.39
N PRO A 439 -24.85 -15.66 -18.09
CA PRO A 439 -23.83 -14.90 -18.80
C PRO A 439 -22.48 -15.62 -18.74
N ALA A 440 -21.74 -15.54 -19.85
CA ALA A 440 -20.38 -16.07 -19.94
C ALA A 440 -19.48 -15.54 -18.81
N PRO A 441 -18.45 -16.32 -18.40
CA PRO A 441 -17.49 -15.89 -17.40
C PRO A 441 -16.90 -14.53 -17.75
N LYS A 442 -16.76 -13.66 -16.74
CA LYS A 442 -16.34 -12.28 -16.92
C LYS A 442 -15.08 -11.98 -16.13
N SER A 443 -14.05 -11.49 -16.80
CA SER A 443 -12.88 -10.91 -16.11
C SER A 443 -13.30 -9.62 -15.40
N LEU A 444 -12.96 -9.52 -14.12
CA LEU A 444 -13.16 -8.33 -13.32
C LEU A 444 -11.94 -7.43 -13.38
N LYS A 445 -12.13 -6.14 -13.08
CA LYS A 445 -11.03 -5.19 -12.94
C LYS A 445 -10.20 -5.54 -11.69
N PRO A 446 -8.90 -5.22 -11.68
CA PRO A 446 -8.08 -5.30 -10.47
C PRO A 446 -8.74 -4.58 -9.28
N SER A 447 -8.53 -5.11 -8.08
CA SER A 447 -9.04 -4.57 -6.82
C SER A 447 -8.01 -4.73 -5.70
N GLU A 448 -8.25 -4.14 -4.54
CA GLU A 448 -7.41 -4.32 -3.34
C GLU A 448 -7.24 -5.80 -2.93
N LEU A 449 -8.12 -6.68 -3.40
CA LEU A 449 -8.15 -8.10 -3.01
C LEU A 449 -7.54 -9.05 -4.05
N ALA A 450 -7.37 -8.62 -5.31
CA ALA A 450 -6.84 -9.45 -6.39
C ALA A 450 -6.42 -8.59 -7.59
N LEU A 451 -5.35 -8.98 -8.29
CA LEU A 451 -4.94 -8.33 -9.53
C LEU A 451 -5.85 -8.78 -10.67
N ASN A 452 -6.19 -10.07 -10.72
CA ASN A 452 -7.11 -10.65 -11.69
C ASN A 452 -8.20 -11.45 -10.99
N ALA A 453 -9.44 -11.36 -11.47
CA ALA A 453 -10.50 -12.22 -10.98
C ALA A 453 -11.43 -12.62 -12.11
N LEU A 454 -11.73 -13.92 -12.21
CA LEU A 454 -12.72 -14.44 -13.15
C LEU A 454 -14.02 -14.71 -12.41
N LYS A 455 -15.08 -13.96 -12.73
CA LYS A 455 -16.43 -14.20 -12.22
C LYS A 455 -17.12 -15.29 -13.02
N ILE A 456 -17.60 -16.32 -12.34
CA ILE A 456 -18.28 -17.47 -12.92
C ILE A 456 -19.66 -17.60 -12.26
N ASN A 457 -20.71 -17.65 -13.08
CA ASN A 457 -22.07 -17.84 -12.60
C ASN A 457 -22.36 -19.35 -12.43
N PRO A 458 -23.26 -19.76 -11.52
CA PRO A 458 -23.68 -21.15 -11.40
C PRO A 458 -24.24 -21.72 -12.69
N THR A 459 -24.26 -23.05 -12.79
CA THR A 459 -24.60 -23.84 -13.99
C THR A 459 -23.64 -23.61 -15.16
N SER A 460 -22.38 -23.33 -14.85
CA SER A 460 -21.31 -23.09 -15.83
C SER A 460 -20.22 -24.16 -15.71
N LYS A 461 -19.74 -24.63 -16.85
CA LYS A 461 -18.56 -25.49 -16.98
C LYS A 461 -17.59 -24.86 -17.98
N ILE A 462 -16.33 -24.69 -17.57
CA ILE A 462 -15.25 -24.12 -18.38
C ILE A 462 -14.10 -25.10 -18.43
N THR A 463 -13.58 -25.38 -19.63
CA THR A 463 -12.46 -26.30 -19.83
C THR A 463 -11.25 -25.55 -20.34
N TYR A 464 -10.10 -25.72 -19.66
CA TYR A 464 -8.81 -25.16 -20.06
C TYR A 464 -7.82 -26.28 -20.40
N GLU A 465 -7.00 -26.07 -21.43
CA GLU A 465 -5.80 -26.88 -21.63
C GLU A 465 -4.75 -26.49 -20.60
N VAL A 466 -4.15 -27.48 -19.96
CA VAL A 466 -3.06 -27.24 -19.02
C VAL A 466 -1.81 -26.89 -19.82
N PRO A 467 -1.22 -25.69 -19.60
CA PRO A 467 -0.04 -25.27 -20.35
C PRO A 467 1.15 -26.17 -20.03
N LYS A 468 2.00 -26.42 -21.02
CA LYS A 468 3.29 -27.10 -20.81
C LYS A 468 4.22 -26.15 -20.04
N LEU A 469 4.57 -26.49 -18.81
CA LEU A 469 5.36 -25.66 -17.89
C LEU A 469 6.52 -26.46 -17.29
N GLY A 470 7.71 -26.36 -17.89
CA GLY A 470 8.94 -27.03 -17.39
C GLY A 470 8.77 -28.53 -17.12
N ASP A 471 9.78 -29.12 -16.48
CA ASP A 471 9.79 -30.57 -16.14
C ASP A 471 9.25 -30.85 -14.72
N GLY A 472 8.79 -29.80 -14.03
CA GLY A 472 8.28 -29.87 -12.66
C GLY A 472 6.79 -30.24 -12.58
N LYS A 473 6.31 -30.43 -11.35
CA LYS A 473 4.90 -30.70 -11.08
C LYS A 473 4.08 -29.44 -11.31
N ILE A 474 3.05 -29.52 -12.16
CA ILE A 474 2.15 -28.38 -12.42
C ILE A 474 1.07 -28.33 -11.36
N ILE A 475 0.89 -27.14 -10.79
CA ILE A 475 -0.11 -26.84 -9.77
C ILE A 475 -0.98 -25.72 -10.29
N PHE A 476 -2.30 -25.93 -10.31
CA PHE A 476 -3.25 -24.83 -10.46
C PHE A 476 -3.59 -24.24 -9.09
N ARG A 477 -3.54 -22.92 -8.98
CA ARG A 477 -3.84 -22.17 -7.75
C ARG A 477 -4.79 -21.02 -8.01
N SER A 478 -5.68 -20.78 -7.06
CA SER A 478 -6.59 -19.63 -7.05
C SER A 478 -7.12 -19.40 -5.64
N THR A 479 -7.56 -18.18 -5.33
CA THR A 479 -8.41 -17.93 -4.16
C THR A 479 -9.86 -17.88 -4.61
N ILE A 480 -10.68 -18.77 -4.07
CA ILE A 480 -12.11 -18.85 -4.34
C ILE A 480 -12.88 -18.02 -3.31
N VAL A 481 -13.79 -17.17 -3.79
CA VAL A 481 -14.69 -16.35 -2.97
C VAL A 481 -16.10 -16.27 -3.59
N PRO A 482 -17.13 -15.95 -2.79
CA PRO A 482 -18.38 -15.45 -3.35
C PRO A 482 -18.17 -14.08 -4.02
N SER A 483 -18.94 -13.80 -5.07
CA SER A 483 -18.93 -12.48 -5.72
C SER A 483 -19.43 -11.37 -4.79
N VAL A 484 -19.05 -10.12 -5.08
CA VAL A 484 -19.59 -8.97 -4.34
C VAL A 484 -21.11 -8.90 -4.48
N GLY A 485 -21.82 -8.77 -3.35
CA GLY A 485 -23.29 -8.72 -3.29
C GLY A 485 -23.99 -10.07 -3.37
N ASN A 486 -23.25 -11.19 -3.39
CA ASN A 486 -23.76 -12.56 -3.46
C ASN A 486 -24.74 -12.88 -2.32
N ARG A 487 -25.88 -13.49 -2.65
CA ARG A 487 -26.93 -13.91 -1.70
C ARG A 487 -27.19 -15.42 -1.70
N GLY A 488 -26.90 -16.10 -2.81
CA GLY A 488 -27.06 -17.55 -2.93
C GLY A 488 -25.79 -18.32 -2.57
N SER A 489 -25.94 -19.60 -2.24
CA SER A 489 -24.80 -20.51 -2.05
C SER A 489 -24.48 -21.24 -3.36
N ALA A 490 -23.19 -21.52 -3.59
CA ALA A 490 -22.71 -22.22 -4.76
C ALA A 490 -21.71 -23.30 -4.39
N THR A 491 -21.60 -24.33 -5.23
CA THR A 491 -20.46 -25.25 -5.23
C THR A 491 -19.53 -24.88 -6.39
N ALA A 492 -18.22 -24.89 -6.13
CA ALA A 492 -17.20 -24.78 -7.16
C ALA A 492 -16.35 -26.05 -7.15
N SER A 493 -16.28 -26.71 -8.31
CA SER A 493 -15.51 -27.93 -8.51
C SER A 493 -14.36 -27.68 -9.46
N LEU A 494 -13.19 -28.21 -9.11
CA LEU A 494 -12.02 -28.27 -9.97
C LEU A 494 -11.72 -29.72 -10.24
N VAL A 495 -11.87 -30.11 -11.50
CA VAL A 495 -11.72 -31.49 -11.94
C VAL A 495 -10.49 -31.58 -12.84
N SER A 496 -9.62 -32.51 -12.47
CA SER A 496 -8.49 -32.98 -13.26
C SER A 496 -8.57 -34.50 -13.38
N VAL A 497 -7.74 -35.11 -14.22
CA VAL A 497 -7.69 -36.57 -14.38
C VAL A 497 -7.40 -37.28 -13.05
N GLU A 498 -6.51 -36.73 -12.23
CA GLU A 498 -6.06 -37.36 -10.99
C GLU A 498 -6.92 -37.01 -9.76
N LYS A 499 -7.56 -35.84 -9.77
CA LYS A 499 -8.15 -35.25 -8.56
C LYS A 499 -9.36 -34.37 -8.87
N ASN A 500 -10.35 -34.46 -8.00
CA ASN A 500 -11.50 -33.55 -7.96
C ASN A 500 -11.53 -32.83 -6.60
N ILE A 501 -11.63 -31.50 -6.62
CA ILE A 501 -11.82 -30.68 -5.42
C ILE A 501 -13.16 -29.96 -5.54
N VAL A 502 -14.05 -30.19 -4.59
CA VAL A 502 -15.33 -29.48 -4.49
C VAL A 502 -15.31 -28.55 -3.27
N LYS A 503 -15.72 -27.29 -3.44
CA LYS A 503 -15.82 -26.29 -2.39
C LYS A 503 -17.22 -25.70 -2.32
N ASN A 504 -17.77 -25.67 -1.11
CA ASN A 504 -19.02 -24.98 -0.80
C ASN A 504 -18.72 -23.51 -0.51
N ILE A 505 -19.52 -22.62 -1.10
CA ILE A 505 -19.31 -21.17 -1.08
C ILE A 505 -20.63 -20.51 -0.72
N ASP A 506 -20.80 -20.27 0.58
CA ASP A 506 -21.91 -19.48 1.11
C ASP A 506 -21.64 -17.96 0.98
N PRO A 507 -22.66 -17.10 1.01
CA PRO A 507 -22.54 -15.65 0.90
C PRO A 507 -21.54 -14.98 1.85
N LYS A 508 -21.32 -15.56 3.04
CA LYS A 508 -20.40 -15.04 4.06
C LYS A 508 -19.03 -15.74 4.06
N SER A 509 -18.78 -16.64 3.10
CA SER A 509 -17.53 -17.38 3.02
C SER A 509 -16.35 -16.45 2.83
N LYS A 510 -15.32 -16.62 3.67
CA LYS A 510 -14.02 -15.99 3.46
C LYS A 510 -13.31 -16.65 2.28
N GLY A 511 -12.32 -15.96 1.72
CA GLY A 511 -11.52 -16.49 0.62
C GLY A 511 -10.78 -17.76 1.01
N GLN A 512 -10.88 -18.77 0.15
CA GLN A 512 -10.24 -20.08 0.34
C GLN A 512 -9.18 -20.28 -0.73
N LEU A 513 -7.93 -20.48 -0.32
CA LEU A 513 -6.88 -20.89 -1.25
C LEU A 513 -7.14 -22.33 -1.67
N ILE A 514 -7.22 -22.55 -2.98
CA ILE A 514 -7.29 -23.87 -3.58
C ILE A 514 -6.00 -24.17 -4.33
N GLN A 515 -5.61 -25.43 -4.29
CA GLN A 515 -4.44 -25.94 -5.01
C GLN A 515 -4.68 -27.38 -5.43
N ILE A 516 -4.44 -27.65 -6.70
CA ILE A 516 -4.60 -28.98 -7.31
C ILE A 516 -3.40 -29.26 -8.20
N ASN A 517 -2.86 -30.46 -8.07
CA ASN A 517 -1.81 -30.96 -8.95
C ASN A 517 -2.45 -31.45 -10.24
N ILE A 518 -1.86 -31.14 -11.37
CA ILE A 518 -2.40 -31.49 -12.68
C ILE A 518 -1.24 -31.90 -13.60
N GLU A 519 -1.45 -32.92 -14.44
CA GLU A 519 -0.48 -33.34 -15.43
C GLU A 519 -0.36 -32.33 -16.60
N SER A 520 0.84 -32.20 -17.15
CA SER A 520 1.09 -31.32 -18.30
C SER A 520 0.36 -31.81 -19.54
N GLY A 521 -0.34 -30.92 -20.24
CA GLY A 521 -1.08 -31.26 -21.46
C GLY A 521 -2.43 -31.94 -21.23
N SER A 522 -2.85 -32.16 -19.97
CA SER A 522 -4.21 -32.59 -19.65
C SER A 522 -5.19 -31.41 -19.72
N VAL A 523 -6.42 -31.63 -19.23
CA VAL A 523 -7.43 -30.58 -19.08
C VAL A 523 -7.70 -30.25 -17.61
N LEU A 524 -8.01 -28.98 -17.35
CA LEU A 524 -8.61 -28.53 -16.10
C LEU A 524 -10.05 -28.12 -16.39
N GLU A 525 -11.01 -28.76 -15.73
CA GLU A 525 -12.41 -28.37 -15.78
C GLU A 525 -12.79 -27.59 -14.52
N LEU A 526 -13.43 -26.45 -14.72
CA LEU A 526 -13.97 -25.59 -13.68
C LEU A 526 -15.48 -25.62 -13.78
N GLU A 527 -16.15 -26.12 -12.75
CA GLU A 527 -17.60 -26.21 -12.71
C GLU A 527 -18.14 -25.40 -11.52
N VAL A 528 -19.17 -24.60 -11.74
CA VAL A 528 -19.86 -23.86 -10.68
C VAL A 528 -21.34 -24.18 -10.75
N ASN A 529 -21.94 -24.61 -9.64
CA ASN A 529 -23.35 -24.96 -9.53
C ASN A 529 -24.01 -24.30 -8.32
N PHE A 530 -25.34 -24.27 -8.29
CA PHE A 530 -26.07 -23.81 -7.10
C PHE A 530 -25.94 -24.84 -5.98
N GLN A 531 -25.83 -24.34 -4.75
CA GLN A 531 -25.94 -25.18 -3.56
C GLN A 531 -27.32 -24.94 -2.92
N GLY A 532 -28.22 -25.91 -3.06
CA GLY A 532 -29.56 -25.81 -2.49
C GLY A 532 -30.50 -24.90 -3.30
N ARG A 533 -31.17 -23.96 -2.63
CA ARG A 533 -32.19 -23.09 -3.25
C ARG A 533 -31.56 -22.11 -4.25
N LEU A 534 -32.24 -21.90 -5.37
CA LEU A 534 -31.85 -20.91 -6.39
C LEU A 534 -32.11 -19.50 -5.86
N ILE A 535 -31.06 -18.82 -5.42
CA ILE A 535 -31.11 -17.45 -4.90
C ILE A 535 -30.19 -16.56 -5.74
N PHE A 536 -30.66 -15.38 -6.14
CA PHE A 536 -29.89 -14.42 -6.91
C PHE A 536 -29.62 -13.13 -6.11
N PRO A 537 -28.49 -12.44 -6.36
CA PRO A 537 -27.38 -12.84 -7.22
C PRO A 537 -26.57 -14.00 -6.61
N CYS A 538 -26.08 -14.90 -7.47
CA CYS A 538 -25.18 -15.99 -7.09
C CYS A 538 -24.03 -16.09 -8.10
N ALA A 539 -22.78 -16.00 -7.65
CA ALA A 539 -21.60 -16.18 -8.48
C ALA A 539 -20.33 -16.39 -7.63
N VAL A 540 -19.34 -17.04 -8.23
CA VAL A 540 -18.03 -17.31 -7.64
C VAL A 540 -16.97 -16.50 -8.37
N GLU A 541 -15.98 -15.97 -7.64
CA GLU A 541 -14.80 -15.37 -8.24
C GLU A 541 -13.58 -16.26 -8.02
N LEU A 542 -12.84 -16.54 -9.08
CA LEU A 542 -11.50 -17.12 -9.03
C LEU A 542 -10.49 -15.99 -9.06
N ARG A 543 -9.87 -15.70 -7.92
CA ARG A 543 -8.91 -14.59 -7.76
C ARG A 543 -7.48 -15.07 -7.94
N ASP A 544 -6.73 -14.32 -8.74
CA ASP A 544 -5.33 -14.55 -9.08
C ASP A 544 -5.08 -15.99 -9.54
N ALA A 545 -5.99 -16.52 -10.37
CA ALA A 545 -5.92 -17.89 -10.86
C ALA A 545 -4.73 -18.07 -11.82
N HIS A 546 -3.89 -19.06 -11.55
CA HIS A 546 -2.67 -19.33 -12.33
C HIS A 546 -2.25 -20.80 -12.24
N PHE A 547 -1.50 -21.23 -13.24
CA PHE A 547 -0.71 -22.45 -13.23
C PHE A 547 0.72 -22.11 -12.86
N VAL A 548 1.36 -22.95 -12.05
CA VAL A 548 2.77 -22.84 -11.70
C VAL A 548 3.42 -24.21 -11.76
N SER A 549 4.64 -24.28 -12.30
CA SER A 549 5.50 -25.45 -12.21
C SER A 549 6.56 -25.23 -11.14
N LEU A 550 6.64 -26.15 -10.20
CA LEU A 550 7.65 -26.17 -9.15
C LEU A 550 8.57 -27.37 -9.39
N SER A 551 9.88 -27.11 -9.42
CA SER A 551 10.86 -28.19 -9.49
C SER A 551 10.79 -29.06 -8.23
N THR A 552 10.92 -30.37 -8.41
CA THR A 552 10.83 -31.40 -7.35
C THR A 552 11.89 -31.27 -6.25
N ASN A 553 12.84 -30.33 -6.35
CA ASN A 553 13.89 -30.08 -5.34
C ASN A 553 13.54 -29.00 -4.29
N LYS A 554 12.27 -28.62 -4.15
CA LYS A 554 11.78 -27.82 -3.01
C LYS A 554 10.63 -28.51 -2.29
N GLU A 555 10.83 -29.77 -1.90
CA GLU A 555 9.96 -30.40 -0.91
C GLU A 555 10.29 -29.91 0.50
N ASN A 556 9.22 -29.56 1.23
CA ASN A 556 9.11 -29.48 2.69
C ASN A 556 9.74 -28.29 3.44
N THR A 557 8.99 -27.20 3.51
CA THR A 557 8.68 -26.58 4.81
C THR A 557 7.17 -26.55 5.02
N GLN A 558 6.60 -27.70 5.34
CA GLN A 558 5.37 -27.73 6.13
C GLN A 558 5.71 -27.27 7.56
N PRO A 559 4.92 -26.38 8.19
CA PRO A 559 5.04 -26.16 9.62
C PRO A 559 4.59 -27.45 10.34
N ARG A 560 5.50 -28.05 11.12
CA ARG A 560 5.10 -29.02 12.13
C ARG A 560 4.22 -28.29 13.14
N THR A 561 3.02 -28.86 13.32
CA THR A 561 1.99 -28.68 14.37
C THR A 561 2.21 -27.61 15.43
#